data_AF-M5UJT6-F1
#
_entry.id   AF-M5UJT6-F1
#
_cell.length_a   1.000
_cell.length_b   1.000
_cell.length_c   1.000
_cell.angle_alpha   90.00
_cell.angle_beta   90.00
_cell.angle_gamma   90.00
#
_symmetry.space_group_name_H-M   'P 1'
#
loop_
_entity.id
_entity.type
_entity.pdbx_description
1 polymer ?
#
loop_
_entity_poly.entity_id
_entity_poly.type
_entity_poly.pdbx_seq_one_letter_code
_entity_poly.pdbx_strand_id
1 'polypeptide(L)'
;MSESSNNTGSRQRPGPFGPARALLPFDQQMVMLDSKTLAGDAIERMLDERFSQIPVAGRSGSIVGVFSWKSFGWRVADLRSTAIKPTDLAICDAMEPARFIGPDVYIDTETDWSDLDYVLVGTPNDLMGILCVADVFGRLNDFAEAFVLIYEVEHAIRDIIEVVYDSEELQAVLDSLVESANRPAIEAVTNLKEFIEENGHTPAVGKAIKLLKTSRAREIESLKDLTFSQYRSIICCEKNWDRFEPVFDSMRALVDKDLSDVNELRNVVFHFRRAITPRDTDRLRRFREKLRYNLELYHRELARDGEETIILSPAE
;
A
#
# COMPACT_ATOMS: atom_id res chain seq x y z
N MET A 1 9.08 -21.74 -44.62
CA MET A 1 9.32 -22.30 -43.27
C MET A 1 9.20 -21.15 -42.31
N SER A 2 8.06 -21.10 -41.64
CA SER A 2 7.62 -20.05 -40.73
C SER A 2 8.12 -20.37 -39.33
N GLU A 3 9.04 -19.58 -38.80
CA GLU A 3 9.41 -19.63 -37.39
C GLU A 3 8.40 -18.80 -36.59
N SER A 4 7.48 -19.53 -35.97
CA SER A 4 6.56 -19.06 -34.94
C SER A 4 7.33 -18.58 -33.72
N SER A 5 7.36 -17.27 -33.51
CA SER A 5 7.86 -16.64 -32.30
C SER A 5 6.95 -17.02 -31.12
N ASN A 6 7.48 -17.83 -30.21
CA ASN A 6 6.84 -18.13 -28.93
C ASN A 6 6.76 -16.83 -28.12
N ASN A 7 5.57 -16.23 -28.09
CA ASN A 7 5.19 -15.20 -27.15
C ASN A 7 5.04 -15.84 -25.76
N THR A 8 6.16 -16.03 -25.06
CA THR A 8 6.10 -16.24 -23.61
C THR A 8 5.75 -14.91 -22.99
N GLY A 9 4.45 -14.63 -22.87
CA GLY A 9 3.94 -13.57 -22.03
C GLY A 9 4.46 -13.82 -20.62
N SER A 10 5.55 -13.14 -20.26
CA SER A 10 5.98 -13.08 -18.87
C SER A 10 4.78 -12.55 -18.12
N ARG A 11 4.25 -13.34 -17.18
CA ARG A 11 3.33 -12.81 -16.18
C ARG A 11 4.13 -11.81 -15.37
N GLN A 12 4.21 -10.57 -15.85
CA GLN A 12 4.74 -9.44 -15.10
C GLN A 12 3.95 -9.42 -13.81
N ARG A 13 4.64 -9.71 -12.71
CA ARG A 13 4.05 -9.55 -11.39
C ARG A 13 3.69 -8.06 -11.30
N PRO A 14 2.45 -7.70 -10.99
CA PRO A 14 2.11 -6.30 -10.85
C PRO A 14 2.92 -5.75 -9.67
N GLY A 15 4.01 -5.05 -9.98
CA GLY A 15 4.76 -4.25 -9.01
C GLY A 15 3.90 -3.09 -8.49
N PRO A 16 4.31 -2.45 -7.39
CA PRO A 16 3.48 -1.49 -6.65
C PRO A 16 3.08 -0.24 -7.48
N PHE A 17 3.88 0.12 -8.48
CA PHE A 17 3.73 1.38 -9.20
C PHE A 17 2.91 1.26 -10.49
N GLY A 18 2.96 0.16 -11.24
CA GLY A 18 2.13 0.02 -12.43
C GLY A 18 2.78 0.55 -13.71
N PRO A 19 2.01 0.66 -14.80
CA PRO A 19 2.49 1.24 -16.05
C PRO A 19 2.77 2.74 -15.88
N ALA A 20 3.76 3.27 -16.62
CA ALA A 20 4.19 4.66 -16.55
C ALA A 20 3.04 5.67 -16.66
N ARG A 21 2.05 5.41 -17.53
CA ARG A 21 0.84 6.24 -17.67
C ARG A 21 0.05 6.43 -16.36
N ALA A 22 0.11 5.45 -15.46
CA ALA A 22 -0.63 5.46 -14.19
C ALA A 22 0.11 6.21 -13.08
N LEU A 23 1.33 6.68 -13.36
CA LEU A 23 2.16 7.46 -12.45
C LEU A 23 2.23 8.94 -12.84
N LEU A 24 1.74 9.30 -14.02
CA LEU A 24 1.66 10.68 -14.43
C LEU A 24 0.66 11.44 -13.53
N PRO A 25 0.97 12.69 -13.15
CA PRO A 25 0.00 13.53 -12.46
C PRO A 25 -1.26 13.74 -13.32
N PHE A 26 -2.44 13.63 -12.71
CA PHE A 26 -3.72 13.63 -13.44
C PHE A 26 -4.03 14.93 -14.19
N ASP A 27 -3.46 16.04 -13.75
CA ASP A 27 -3.68 17.40 -14.25
C ASP A 27 -2.40 18.04 -14.80
N GLN A 28 -1.39 17.24 -15.15
CA GLN A 28 -0.14 17.73 -15.70
C GLN A 28 -0.38 18.51 -17.00
N GLN A 29 -0.03 19.80 -17.00
CA GLN A 29 -0.07 20.64 -18.19
C GLN A 29 1.26 20.58 -18.92
N MET A 30 1.21 20.18 -20.20
CA MET A 30 2.41 20.08 -21.03
C MET A 30 2.74 21.43 -21.65
N VAL A 31 3.75 22.08 -21.09
CA VAL A 31 4.36 23.29 -21.66
C VAL A 31 5.61 22.90 -22.42
N MET A 32 5.74 23.41 -23.64
CA MET A 32 6.88 23.17 -24.52
C MET A 32 7.40 24.50 -25.04
N LEU A 33 8.71 24.60 -25.25
CA LEU A 33 9.35 25.80 -25.81
C LEU A 33 9.98 25.50 -27.17
N ASP A 34 9.99 26.49 -28.06
CA ASP A 34 10.68 26.36 -29.34
C ASP A 34 12.19 26.31 -29.12
N SER A 35 12.88 25.47 -29.88
CA SER A 35 14.33 25.28 -29.85
C SER A 35 15.18 26.57 -29.90
N LYS A 36 14.65 27.66 -30.44
CA LYS A 36 15.32 28.97 -30.55
C LYS A 36 14.95 29.98 -29.46
N THR A 37 14.07 29.61 -28.53
CA THR A 37 13.80 30.38 -27.31
C THR A 37 15.12 30.61 -26.57
N LEU A 38 15.31 31.81 -26.01
CA LEU A 38 16.52 32.11 -25.25
C LEU A 38 16.46 31.43 -23.88
N ALA A 39 17.62 31.03 -23.36
CA ALA A 39 17.73 30.36 -22.07
C ALA A 39 17.21 31.26 -20.93
N GLY A 40 17.40 32.58 -21.02
CA GLY A 40 16.80 33.54 -20.07
C GLY A 40 15.27 33.42 -20.01
N ASP A 41 14.60 33.48 -21.16
CA ASP A 41 13.13 33.38 -21.23
C ASP A 41 12.63 32.01 -20.74
N ALA A 42 13.38 30.94 -21.04
CA ALA A 42 13.07 29.59 -20.57
C ALA A 42 13.21 29.47 -19.05
N ILE A 43 14.23 30.09 -18.45
CA ILE A 43 14.43 30.14 -17.00
C ILE A 43 13.30 30.90 -16.32
N GLU A 44 12.89 32.06 -16.86
CA GLU A 44 11.74 32.82 -16.35
C GLU A 44 10.47 31.96 -16.38
N ARG A 45 10.20 31.28 -17.50
CA ARG A 45 9.09 30.34 -17.62
C ARG A 45 9.15 29.23 -16.56
N MET A 46 10.32 28.62 -16.37
CA MET A 46 10.52 27.57 -15.36
C MET A 46 10.26 28.08 -13.94
N LEU A 47 10.66 29.31 -13.62
CA LEU A 47 10.43 29.89 -12.29
C LEU A 47 8.95 30.22 -12.05
N ASP A 48 8.31 30.85 -13.03
CA ASP A 48 6.91 31.28 -12.94
C ASP A 48 5.96 30.08 -12.77
N GLU A 49 6.23 29.01 -13.52
CA GLU A 49 5.41 27.79 -13.53
C GLU A 49 5.94 26.70 -12.59
N ARG A 50 7.04 26.97 -11.89
CA ARG A 50 7.71 26.06 -10.94
C ARG A 50 8.14 24.72 -11.55
N PHE A 51 8.63 24.77 -12.78
CA PHE A 51 9.17 23.61 -13.47
C PHE A 51 10.67 23.45 -13.24
N SER A 52 11.13 22.20 -13.24
CA SER A 52 12.54 21.83 -13.20
C SER A 52 13.09 21.42 -14.57
N GLN A 53 12.19 21.19 -15.53
CA GLN A 53 12.49 20.82 -16.89
C GLN A 53 11.34 21.20 -17.83
N ILE A 54 11.66 21.53 -19.09
CA ILE A 54 10.70 21.85 -20.14
C ILE A 54 11.10 21.13 -21.44
N PRO A 55 10.20 20.34 -22.06
CA PRO A 55 10.42 19.76 -23.38
C PRO A 55 10.65 20.84 -24.45
N VAL A 56 11.61 20.58 -25.33
CA VAL A 56 12.00 21.49 -26.40
C VAL A 56 11.46 20.96 -27.72
N ALA A 57 10.62 21.75 -28.37
CA ALA A 57 10.07 21.46 -29.69
C ALA A 57 11.01 21.96 -30.79
N GLY A 58 11.26 21.12 -31.79
CA GLY A 58 11.95 21.50 -33.01
C GLY A 58 10.99 22.17 -34.01
N ARG A 59 11.52 22.51 -35.20
CA ARG A 59 10.75 23.18 -36.28
C ARG A 59 9.52 22.39 -36.74
N SER A 60 9.55 21.06 -36.64
CA SER A 60 8.45 20.15 -36.99
C SER A 60 7.38 20.06 -35.90
N GLY A 61 7.56 20.71 -34.74
CA GLY A 61 6.73 20.53 -33.56
C GLY A 61 7.06 19.28 -32.74
N SER A 62 7.89 18.39 -33.26
CA SER A 62 8.37 17.21 -32.55
C SER A 62 9.37 17.59 -31.45
N ILE A 63 9.34 16.89 -30.33
CA ILE A 63 10.30 17.10 -29.24
C ILE A 63 11.69 16.62 -29.66
N VAL A 64 12.67 17.50 -29.52
CA VAL A 64 14.08 17.27 -29.90
C VAL A 64 15.01 17.17 -28.69
N GLY A 65 14.54 17.58 -27.51
CA GLY A 65 15.32 17.54 -26.29
C GLY A 65 14.53 18.09 -25.11
N VAL A 66 15.21 18.27 -23.99
CA VAL A 66 14.65 18.87 -22.78
C VAL A 66 15.64 19.88 -22.22
N PHE A 67 15.13 21.06 -21.87
CA PHE A 67 15.89 22.08 -21.17
C PHE A 67 15.60 21.96 -19.68
N SER A 68 16.63 21.79 -18.86
CA SER A 68 16.51 21.57 -17.41
C SER A 68 17.54 22.40 -16.64
N TRP A 69 17.35 22.55 -15.32
CA TRP A 69 18.36 23.21 -14.47
C TRP A 69 19.73 22.54 -14.59
N LYS A 70 19.74 21.22 -14.73
CA LYS A 70 20.95 20.40 -14.90
C LYS A 70 21.61 20.67 -16.24
N SER A 71 20.87 20.60 -17.34
CA SER A 71 21.43 20.81 -18.69
C SER A 71 21.98 22.24 -18.85
N PHE A 72 21.26 23.23 -18.31
CA PHE A 72 21.72 24.61 -18.27
C PHE A 72 22.97 24.78 -17.39
N GLY A 73 22.99 24.20 -16.19
CA GLY A 73 24.12 24.25 -15.27
C GLY A 73 25.42 23.71 -15.88
N TRP A 74 25.34 22.60 -16.62
CA TRP A 74 26.49 22.08 -17.39
C TRP A 74 26.98 23.10 -18.41
N ARG A 75 26.07 23.70 -19.18
CA ARG A 75 26.46 24.68 -20.20
C ARG A 75 27.06 25.95 -19.61
N VAL A 76 26.56 26.42 -18.45
CA VAL A 76 27.16 27.53 -17.71
C VAL A 76 28.60 27.18 -17.30
N ALA A 77 28.83 25.97 -16.79
CA ALA A 77 30.17 25.53 -16.37
C ALA A 77 31.18 25.43 -17.53
N ASP A 78 30.71 25.02 -18.71
CA ASP A 78 31.51 24.97 -19.94
C ASP A 78 31.90 26.36 -20.43
N LEU A 79 31.00 27.35 -20.28
CA LEU A 79 31.18 28.70 -20.78
C LEU A 79 31.88 29.66 -19.82
N ARG A 80 32.27 29.19 -18.62
CA ARG A 80 32.85 30.03 -17.55
C ARG A 80 34.04 30.91 -17.96
N SER A 81 34.81 30.48 -18.95
CA SER A 81 36.01 31.18 -19.45
C SER A 81 35.75 31.99 -20.73
N THR A 82 34.49 32.13 -21.12
CA THR A 82 34.08 32.82 -22.36
C THR A 82 33.39 34.13 -22.03
N ALA A 83 33.28 35.02 -23.03
CA ALA A 83 32.46 36.23 -22.93
C ALA A 83 30.97 35.98 -23.22
N ILE A 84 30.58 34.73 -23.51
CA ILE A 84 29.21 34.37 -23.88
C ILE A 84 28.37 34.33 -22.61
N LYS A 85 27.28 35.10 -22.60
CA LYS A 85 26.29 35.04 -21.52
C LYS A 85 25.42 33.80 -21.71
N PRO A 86 25.36 32.87 -20.74
CA PRO A 86 24.56 31.66 -20.88
C PRO A 86 23.07 31.91 -21.11
N THR A 87 22.53 33.02 -20.56
CA THR A 87 21.13 33.44 -20.75
C THR A 87 20.78 33.81 -22.19
N ASP A 88 21.78 34.19 -22.99
CA ASP A 88 21.59 34.64 -24.37
C ASP A 88 21.68 33.46 -25.37
N LEU A 89 21.91 32.24 -24.86
CA LEU A 89 21.92 31.03 -25.69
C LEU A 89 20.51 30.64 -26.10
N ALA A 90 20.36 30.09 -27.30
CA ALA A 90 19.16 29.34 -27.64
C ALA A 90 19.11 28.06 -26.79
N ILE A 91 17.93 27.67 -26.32
CA ILE A 91 17.78 26.45 -25.51
C ILE A 91 18.24 25.18 -26.24
N CYS A 92 18.22 25.14 -27.58
CA CYS A 92 18.80 24.02 -28.33
C CYS A 92 20.30 23.82 -28.08
N ASP A 93 21.01 24.88 -27.69
CA ASP A 93 22.43 24.83 -27.37
C ASP A 93 22.66 24.47 -25.89
N ALA A 94 21.64 24.38 -25.05
CA ALA A 94 21.77 24.07 -23.62
C ALA A 94 20.86 22.91 -23.16
N MET A 95 20.12 22.29 -24.06
CA MET A 95 19.25 21.14 -23.78
C MET A 95 20.01 19.82 -23.73
N GLU A 96 19.41 18.83 -23.10
CA GLU A 96 19.84 17.43 -23.14
C GLU A 96 18.91 16.58 -24.04
N PRO A 97 19.38 15.44 -24.56
CA PRO A 97 18.53 14.53 -25.32
C PRO A 97 17.35 14.02 -24.49
N ALA A 98 16.16 14.06 -25.08
CA ALA A 98 14.95 13.56 -24.45
C ALA A 98 14.98 12.03 -24.32
N ARG A 99 14.70 11.51 -23.12
CA ARG A 99 14.56 10.07 -22.85
C ARG A 99 13.08 9.71 -22.80
N PHE A 100 12.64 8.88 -23.73
CA PHE A 100 11.24 8.46 -23.84
C PHE A 100 11.05 7.04 -23.32
N ILE A 101 9.91 6.81 -22.65
CA ILE A 101 9.38 5.48 -22.36
C ILE A 101 7.95 5.37 -22.88
N GLY A 102 7.55 4.15 -23.26
CA GLY A 102 6.18 3.87 -23.66
C GLY A 102 5.21 4.00 -22.47
N PRO A 103 3.94 4.37 -22.71
CA PRO A 103 2.94 4.54 -21.64
C PRO A 103 2.65 3.25 -20.86
N ASP A 104 2.92 2.09 -21.46
CA ASP A 104 2.72 0.76 -20.88
C ASP A 104 3.98 0.14 -20.27
N VAL A 105 5.10 0.86 -20.27
CA VAL A 105 6.30 0.39 -19.57
C VAL A 105 5.98 0.32 -18.08
N TYR A 106 6.13 -0.87 -17.50
CA TYR A 106 5.85 -1.13 -16.10
C TYR A 106 7.01 -0.62 -15.24
N ILE A 107 6.71 0.21 -14.25
CA ILE A 107 7.66 0.71 -13.26
C ILE A 107 7.51 -0.13 -11.99
N ASP A 108 8.62 -0.59 -11.45
CA ASP A 108 8.68 -1.39 -10.24
C ASP A 108 9.93 -1.06 -9.41
N THR A 109 10.20 -1.90 -8.41
CA THR A 109 11.35 -1.74 -7.49
C THR A 109 12.70 -2.07 -8.12
N GLU A 110 12.72 -2.72 -9.29
CA GLU A 110 13.96 -3.05 -10.02
C GLU A 110 14.33 -1.96 -11.03
N THR A 111 13.44 -1.00 -11.25
CA THR A 111 13.70 0.14 -12.14
C THR A 111 14.79 1.03 -11.53
N ASP A 112 15.92 1.18 -12.22
CA ASP A 112 17.02 2.05 -11.79
C ASP A 112 16.76 3.51 -12.15
N TRP A 113 16.65 4.35 -11.12
CA TRP A 113 16.44 5.80 -11.22
C TRP A 113 17.69 6.60 -10.85
N SER A 114 18.82 5.95 -10.54
CA SER A 114 19.98 6.60 -9.91
C SER A 114 20.55 7.77 -10.71
N ASP A 115 20.47 7.69 -12.05
CA ASP A 115 20.95 8.73 -12.97
C ASP A 115 19.82 9.46 -13.73
N LEU A 116 18.56 9.27 -13.30
CA LEU A 116 17.36 9.79 -13.96
C LEU A 116 16.57 10.69 -13.03
N ASP A 117 16.49 11.98 -13.36
CA ASP A 117 15.62 12.93 -12.65
C ASP A 117 14.16 12.82 -13.14
N TYR A 118 13.99 12.50 -14.44
CA TYR A 118 12.70 12.38 -15.12
C TYR A 118 12.81 11.53 -16.40
N VAL A 119 11.66 11.11 -16.93
CA VAL A 119 11.50 10.51 -18.26
C VAL A 119 10.25 11.09 -18.94
N LEU A 120 10.26 11.15 -20.27
CA LEU A 120 9.08 11.53 -21.05
C LEU A 120 8.25 10.28 -21.36
N VAL A 121 6.96 10.33 -21.06
CA VAL A 121 6.03 9.22 -21.35
C VAL A 121 5.33 9.52 -22.68
N GLY A 122 5.49 8.64 -23.66
CA GLY A 122 4.92 8.80 -25.00
C GLY A 122 6.00 8.81 -26.09
N THR A 123 5.82 9.65 -27.10
CA THR A 123 6.71 9.76 -28.26
C THR A 123 7.06 11.21 -28.56
N PRO A 124 8.07 11.49 -29.41
CA PRO A 124 8.40 12.86 -29.81
C PRO A 124 7.24 13.67 -30.41
N ASN A 125 6.23 13.00 -31.00
CA ASN A 125 5.09 13.66 -31.65
C ASN A 125 3.79 13.55 -30.84
N ASP A 126 3.78 12.72 -29.79
CA ASP A 126 2.62 12.42 -28.98
C ASP A 126 3.09 12.23 -27.53
N LEU A 127 3.35 13.36 -26.88
CA LEU A 127 3.83 13.40 -25.50
C LEU A 127 2.63 13.32 -24.56
N MET A 128 2.60 12.30 -23.72
CA MET A 128 1.55 12.11 -22.72
C MET A 128 1.88 12.86 -21.43
N GLY A 129 3.15 12.90 -21.03
CA GLY A 129 3.57 13.57 -19.80
C GLY A 129 5.05 13.45 -19.49
N ILE A 130 5.48 14.09 -18.41
CA ILE A 130 6.81 13.93 -17.81
C ILE A 130 6.63 13.18 -16.49
N LEU A 131 7.25 12.01 -16.38
CA LEU A 131 7.28 11.23 -15.15
C LEU A 131 8.56 11.53 -14.39
N CYS A 132 8.45 12.11 -13.21
CA CYS A 132 9.56 12.44 -12.33
C CYS A 132 9.74 11.39 -11.25
N VAL A 133 10.95 11.32 -10.68
CA VAL A 133 11.22 10.49 -9.49
C VAL A 133 10.29 10.84 -8.33
N ALA A 134 9.95 12.12 -8.16
CA ALA A 134 9.00 12.58 -7.15
C ALA A 134 7.59 11.98 -7.32
N ASP A 135 7.14 11.72 -8.54
CA ASP A 135 5.82 11.12 -8.79
C ASP A 135 5.79 9.64 -8.37
N VAL A 136 6.88 8.91 -8.65
CA VAL A 136 7.07 7.53 -8.19
C VAL A 136 7.12 7.48 -6.65
N PHE A 137 7.87 8.40 -6.03
CA PHE A 137 7.91 8.52 -4.57
C PHE A 137 6.56 8.90 -3.97
N GLY A 138 5.79 9.79 -4.61
CA GLY A 138 4.45 10.14 -4.17
C GLY A 138 3.56 8.90 -4.04
N ARG A 139 3.59 8.03 -5.06
CA ARG A 139 2.85 6.77 -5.00
C ARG A 139 3.36 5.81 -3.92
N LEU A 140 4.67 5.73 -3.70
CA LEU A 140 5.22 4.94 -2.59
C LEU A 140 4.75 5.47 -1.24
N ASN A 141 4.73 6.79 -1.08
CA ASN A 141 4.28 7.46 0.12
C ASN A 141 2.80 7.18 0.43
N ASP A 142 1.93 7.15 -0.59
CA ASP A 142 0.51 6.81 -0.42
C ASP A 142 0.33 5.39 0.14
N PHE A 143 1.13 4.42 -0.32
CA PHE A 143 1.14 3.08 0.27
C PHE A 143 1.67 3.09 1.69
N ALA A 144 2.77 3.81 1.95
CA ALA A 144 3.37 3.88 3.28
C ALA A 144 2.39 4.47 4.32
N GLU A 145 1.66 5.53 3.99
CA GLU A 145 0.63 6.11 4.86
C GLU A 145 -0.45 5.06 5.18
N ALA A 146 -0.95 4.34 4.17
CA ALA A 146 -1.95 3.30 4.37
C ALA A 146 -1.45 2.14 5.25
N PHE A 147 -0.19 1.72 5.09
CA PHE A 147 0.43 0.70 5.94
C PHE A 147 0.49 1.14 7.41
N VAL A 148 0.90 2.39 7.67
CA VAL A 148 0.95 2.95 9.02
C VAL A 148 -0.45 3.00 9.63
N LEU A 149 -1.44 3.49 8.88
CA LEU A 149 -2.82 3.57 9.36
C LEU A 149 -3.42 2.18 9.65
N ILE A 150 -3.15 1.17 8.81
CA ILE A 150 -3.58 -0.22 9.08
C ILE A 150 -2.93 -0.75 10.35
N TYR A 151 -1.63 -0.52 10.55
CA TYR A 151 -0.94 -0.94 11.76
C TYR A 151 -1.58 -0.32 13.02
N GLU A 152 -1.89 0.98 12.98
CA GLU A 152 -2.56 1.67 14.09
C GLU A 152 -3.98 1.17 14.33
N VAL A 153 -4.73 0.83 13.27
CA VAL A 153 -6.05 0.21 13.39
C VAL A 153 -5.94 -1.16 14.06
N GLU A 154 -5.03 -2.02 13.60
CA GLU A 154 -4.83 -3.34 14.21
C GLU A 154 -4.39 -3.20 15.68
N HIS A 155 -3.59 -2.20 16.02
CA HIS A 155 -3.22 -1.93 17.40
C HIS A 155 -4.43 -1.53 18.25
N ALA A 156 -5.23 -0.55 17.80
CA ALA A 156 -6.43 -0.13 18.52
C ALA A 156 -7.46 -1.27 18.69
N ILE A 157 -7.56 -2.17 17.71
CA ILE A 157 -8.37 -3.38 17.82
C ILE A 157 -7.86 -4.30 18.94
N ARG A 158 -6.53 -4.48 19.07
CA ARG A 158 -5.95 -5.28 20.14
C ARG A 158 -6.19 -4.66 21.50
N ASP A 159 -6.03 -3.34 21.63
CA ASP A 159 -6.31 -2.60 22.87
C ASP A 159 -7.76 -2.83 23.34
N ILE A 160 -8.73 -2.79 22.40
CA ILE A 160 -10.13 -3.10 22.71
C ILE A 160 -10.30 -4.54 23.20
N ILE A 161 -9.67 -5.52 22.53
CA ILE A 161 -9.78 -6.93 22.93
C ILE A 161 -9.15 -7.17 24.32
N GLU A 162 -8.01 -6.55 24.60
CA GLU A 162 -7.31 -6.65 25.90
C GLU A 162 -8.09 -6.01 27.05
N VAL A 163 -8.93 -5.02 26.77
CA VAL A 163 -9.78 -4.37 27.78
C VAL A 163 -11.08 -5.16 28.02
N VAL A 164 -11.56 -5.91 27.04
CA VAL A 164 -12.80 -6.71 27.13
C VAL A 164 -12.58 -8.08 27.79
N TYR A 165 -11.39 -8.65 27.65
CA TYR A 165 -11.03 -9.94 28.24
C TYR A 165 -9.95 -9.80 29.30
N ASP A 166 -10.08 -10.54 30.39
CA ASP A 166 -8.94 -10.77 31.27
C ASP A 166 -7.91 -11.74 30.64
N SER A 167 -6.76 -11.91 31.29
CA SER A 167 -5.67 -12.72 30.75
C SER A 167 -6.01 -14.21 30.61
N GLU A 168 -6.86 -14.76 31.46
CA GLU A 168 -7.23 -16.19 31.43
C GLU A 168 -8.28 -16.43 30.33
N GLU A 169 -9.30 -15.59 30.27
CA GLU A 169 -10.32 -15.62 29.22
C GLU A 169 -9.70 -15.42 27.84
N LEU A 170 -8.78 -14.47 27.71
CA LEU A 170 -8.10 -14.20 26.45
C LEU A 170 -7.31 -15.42 25.98
N GLN A 171 -6.58 -16.10 26.88
CA GLN A 171 -5.85 -17.31 26.54
C GLN A 171 -6.80 -18.42 26.05
N ALA A 172 -7.94 -18.61 26.71
CA ALA A 172 -8.95 -19.57 26.27
C ALA A 172 -9.52 -19.25 24.88
N VAL A 173 -9.72 -17.96 24.56
CA VAL A 173 -10.13 -17.52 23.21
C VAL A 173 -9.06 -17.86 22.18
N LEU A 174 -7.78 -17.57 22.46
CA LEU A 174 -6.67 -17.91 21.56
C LEU A 174 -6.55 -19.42 21.33
N ASP A 175 -6.63 -20.22 22.39
CA ASP A 175 -6.57 -21.68 22.32
C ASP A 175 -7.71 -22.24 21.44
N SER A 176 -8.92 -21.68 21.58
CA SER A 176 -10.08 -22.07 20.75
C SER A 176 -9.88 -21.79 19.26
N LEU A 177 -9.17 -20.70 18.92
CA LEU A 177 -8.85 -20.35 17.53
C LEU A 177 -7.82 -21.33 16.96
N VAL A 178 -6.80 -21.70 17.75
CA VAL A 178 -5.80 -22.71 17.38
C VAL A 178 -6.46 -24.06 17.14
N GLU A 179 -7.37 -24.47 18.04
CA GLU A 179 -8.11 -25.72 17.90
C GLU A 179 -8.97 -25.70 16.63
N SER A 180 -9.74 -24.62 16.42
CA SER A 180 -10.58 -24.47 15.24
C SER A 180 -9.78 -24.49 13.93
N ALA A 181 -8.59 -23.89 13.91
CA ALA A 181 -7.73 -23.89 12.73
C ALA A 181 -7.16 -25.29 12.42
N ASN A 182 -6.91 -26.11 13.45
CA ASN A 182 -6.38 -27.46 13.30
C ASN A 182 -7.48 -28.54 13.12
N ARG A 183 -8.74 -28.25 13.42
CA ARG A 183 -9.86 -29.21 13.38
C ARG A 183 -9.94 -30.01 12.06
N PRO A 184 -9.86 -29.40 10.86
CA PRO A 184 -9.91 -30.18 9.61
C PRO A 184 -8.76 -31.18 9.47
N ALA A 185 -7.56 -30.82 9.92
CA ALA A 185 -6.40 -31.71 9.89
C ALA A 185 -6.54 -32.84 10.91
N ILE A 186 -7.08 -32.54 12.10
CA ILE A 186 -7.37 -33.53 13.14
C ILE A 186 -8.42 -34.53 12.66
N GLU A 187 -9.54 -34.06 12.12
CA GLU A 187 -10.61 -34.90 11.55
C GLU A 187 -10.09 -35.77 10.40
N ALA A 188 -9.30 -35.21 9.49
CA ALA A 188 -8.67 -35.97 8.41
C ALA A 188 -7.75 -37.08 8.93
N VAL A 189 -6.97 -36.80 9.99
CA VAL A 189 -6.10 -37.82 10.61
C VAL A 189 -6.93 -38.89 11.31
N THR A 190 -8.03 -38.55 11.97
CA THR A 190 -8.95 -39.51 12.61
C THR A 190 -9.58 -40.43 11.57
N ASN A 191 -10.19 -39.87 10.52
CA ASN A 191 -10.82 -40.65 9.44
C ASN A 191 -9.80 -41.56 8.72
N LEU A 192 -8.57 -41.09 8.53
CA LEU A 192 -7.51 -41.92 7.94
C LEU A 192 -7.07 -43.06 8.85
N LYS A 193 -7.09 -42.88 10.18
CA LYS A 193 -6.80 -43.98 11.12
C LYS A 193 -7.88 -45.05 11.07
N GLU A 194 -9.15 -44.65 11.09
CA GLU A 194 -10.29 -45.56 10.94
C GLU A 194 -10.20 -46.34 9.62
N PHE A 195 -9.88 -45.66 8.52
CA PHE A 195 -9.67 -46.33 7.22
C PHE A 195 -8.54 -47.37 7.24
N ILE A 196 -7.44 -47.12 7.96
CA ILE A 196 -6.33 -48.07 8.13
C ILE A 196 -6.77 -49.29 8.93
N GLU A 197 -7.58 -49.09 9.97
CA GLU A 197 -8.09 -50.19 10.80
C GLU A 197 -8.98 -51.13 9.97
N GLU A 198 -9.75 -50.57 9.03
CA GLU A 198 -10.63 -51.35 8.14
C GLU A 198 -9.91 -51.97 6.93
N ASN A 199 -8.92 -51.30 6.34
CA ASN A 199 -8.34 -51.67 5.02
C ASN A 199 -6.85 -52.01 5.05
N GLY A 200 -6.20 -51.92 6.21
CA GLY A 200 -4.78 -52.19 6.40
C GLY A 200 -3.87 -51.00 6.06
N HIS A 201 -2.65 -51.04 6.60
CA HIS A 201 -1.69 -49.95 6.44
C HIS A 201 -0.98 -50.00 5.08
N THR A 202 -0.89 -48.86 4.39
CA THR A 202 -0.08 -48.71 3.18
C THR A 202 0.95 -47.58 3.34
N PRO A 203 2.11 -47.64 2.65
CA PRO A 203 3.12 -46.58 2.70
C PRO A 203 2.59 -45.20 2.28
N ALA A 204 1.63 -45.16 1.35
CA ALA A 204 0.99 -43.93 0.91
C ALA A 204 0.19 -43.27 2.04
N VAL A 205 -0.57 -44.07 2.80
CA VAL A 205 -1.34 -43.58 3.95
C VAL A 205 -0.42 -43.15 5.10
N GLY A 206 0.66 -43.90 5.36
CA GLY A 206 1.68 -43.48 6.31
C GLY A 206 2.29 -42.11 5.99
N LYS A 207 2.57 -41.86 4.70
CA LYS A 207 3.06 -40.54 4.22
C LYS A 207 1.99 -39.45 4.37
N ALA A 208 0.72 -39.74 4.08
CA ALA A 208 -0.39 -38.80 4.24
C ALA A 208 -0.59 -38.38 5.71
N ILE A 209 -0.59 -39.34 6.65
CA ILE A 209 -0.66 -39.04 8.09
C ILE A 209 0.52 -38.18 8.53
N LYS A 210 1.74 -38.50 8.07
CA LYS A 210 2.92 -37.69 8.40
C LYS A 210 2.77 -36.25 7.90
N LEU A 211 2.34 -36.06 6.65
CA LEU A 211 2.12 -34.75 6.06
C LEU A 211 1.08 -33.93 6.83
N LEU A 212 -0.06 -34.53 7.16
CA LEU A 212 -1.12 -33.89 7.95
C LEU A 212 -0.66 -33.51 9.36
N LYS A 213 0.10 -34.37 10.02
CA LYS A 213 0.69 -34.05 11.34
C LYS A 213 1.70 -32.90 11.29
N THR A 214 2.39 -32.72 10.16
CA THR A 214 3.32 -31.61 9.94
C THR A 214 2.68 -30.34 9.39
N SER A 215 1.43 -30.39 8.92
CA SER A 215 0.70 -29.23 8.39
C SER A 215 -0.21 -28.60 9.46
N ARG A 216 0.34 -28.41 10.66
CA ARG A 216 -0.34 -27.67 11.73
C ARG A 216 -0.57 -26.22 11.30
N ALA A 217 -1.67 -25.66 11.78
CA ALA A 217 -1.92 -24.24 11.68
C ALA A 217 -0.79 -23.45 12.37
N ARG A 218 -0.56 -22.22 11.90
CA ARG A 218 0.39 -21.28 12.50
C ARG A 218 0.14 -21.17 14.01
N GLU A 219 1.22 -21.13 14.79
CA GLU A 219 1.15 -20.91 16.24
C GLU A 219 0.59 -19.50 16.54
N ILE A 220 -0.37 -19.44 17.47
CA ILE A 220 -1.00 -18.20 17.95
C ILE A 220 -0.72 -18.16 19.44
N GLU A 221 0.26 -17.37 19.85
CA GLU A 221 0.62 -17.20 21.26
C GLU A 221 0.09 -15.88 21.83
N SER A 222 -0.17 -14.91 20.95
CA SER A 222 -0.61 -13.58 21.34
C SER A 222 -1.58 -12.97 20.32
N LEU A 223 -2.22 -11.88 20.71
CA LEU A 223 -3.02 -11.08 19.79
C LEU A 223 -2.25 -10.60 18.56
N LYS A 224 -0.93 -10.46 18.62
CA LYS A 224 -0.11 -10.00 17.48
C LYS A 224 0.00 -11.06 16.38
N ASP A 225 -0.28 -12.32 16.70
CA ASP A 225 -0.22 -13.44 15.75
C ASP A 225 -1.50 -13.58 14.93
N LEU A 226 -2.55 -12.87 15.33
CA LEU A 226 -3.85 -12.91 14.66
C LEU A 226 -3.85 -12.14 13.35
N THR A 227 -4.47 -12.74 12.35
CA THR A 227 -4.88 -12.09 11.11
C THR A 227 -6.04 -11.11 11.36
N PHE A 228 -6.21 -10.14 10.46
CA PHE A 228 -7.30 -9.17 10.57
C PHE A 228 -8.69 -9.85 10.63
N SER A 229 -8.90 -10.90 9.83
CA SER A 229 -10.13 -11.69 9.83
C SER A 229 -10.40 -12.38 11.17
N GLN A 230 -9.34 -12.77 11.91
CA GLN A 230 -9.49 -13.36 13.24
C GLN A 230 -9.93 -12.32 14.26
N TYR A 231 -9.39 -11.08 14.25
CA TYR A 231 -9.92 -10.02 15.13
C TYR A 231 -11.42 -9.78 14.87
N ARG A 232 -11.80 -9.66 13.59
CA ARG A 232 -13.21 -9.51 13.20
C ARG A 232 -14.06 -10.68 13.72
N SER A 233 -13.56 -11.91 13.61
CA SER A 233 -14.25 -13.08 14.13
C SER A 233 -14.39 -13.06 15.65
N ILE A 234 -13.38 -12.59 16.40
CA ILE A 234 -13.47 -12.47 17.86
C ILE A 234 -14.54 -11.45 18.23
N ILE A 235 -14.50 -10.26 17.63
CA ILE A 235 -15.38 -9.13 17.97
C ILE A 235 -16.84 -9.39 17.55
N CYS A 236 -17.04 -9.82 16.30
CA CYS A 236 -18.38 -9.89 15.70
C CYS A 236 -19.06 -11.26 15.86
N CYS A 237 -18.44 -12.21 16.56
CA CYS A 237 -19.06 -13.49 16.90
C CYS A 237 -20.28 -13.23 17.81
N GLU A 238 -21.40 -13.87 17.49
CA GLU A 238 -22.65 -13.75 18.26
C GLU A 238 -22.45 -14.09 19.74
N LYS A 239 -21.60 -15.07 20.06
CA LYS A 239 -21.29 -15.48 21.44
C LYS A 239 -20.49 -14.45 22.23
N ASN A 240 -19.75 -13.57 21.54
CA ASN A 240 -18.84 -12.61 22.17
C ASN A 240 -19.44 -11.19 22.15
N TRP A 241 -20.42 -10.95 21.30
CA TRP A 241 -20.89 -9.60 20.98
C TRP A 241 -21.35 -8.81 22.21
N ASP A 242 -22.06 -9.46 23.14
CA ASP A 242 -22.57 -8.81 24.35
C ASP A 242 -21.46 -8.15 25.19
N ARG A 243 -20.22 -8.63 25.08
CA ARG A 243 -19.05 -8.04 25.75
C ARG A 243 -18.45 -6.86 24.99
N PHE A 244 -18.58 -6.85 23.67
CA PHE A 244 -18.04 -5.80 22.80
C PHE A 244 -19.03 -4.66 22.54
N GLU A 245 -20.34 -4.93 22.61
CA GLU A 245 -21.40 -3.95 22.39
C GLU A 245 -21.23 -2.68 23.25
N PRO A 246 -20.91 -2.75 24.56
CA PRO A 246 -20.69 -1.56 25.37
C PRO A 246 -19.49 -0.72 24.93
N VAL A 247 -18.44 -1.35 24.39
CA VAL A 247 -17.28 -0.62 23.89
C VAL A 247 -17.61 0.08 22.58
N PHE A 248 -18.34 -0.59 21.69
CA PHE A 248 -18.62 -0.04 20.36
C PHE A 248 -19.80 0.92 20.32
N ASP A 249 -20.73 0.82 21.27
CA ASP A 249 -22.02 1.55 21.34
C ASP A 249 -22.71 1.62 19.97
N SER A 250 -22.84 0.46 19.32
CA SER A 250 -23.26 0.36 17.92
C SER A 250 -23.86 -1.02 17.64
N MET A 251 -24.47 -1.19 16.47
CA MET A 251 -24.99 -2.47 16.03
C MET A 251 -23.85 -3.39 15.54
N ARG A 252 -23.88 -4.68 15.93
CA ARG A 252 -22.94 -5.70 15.45
C ARG A 252 -22.74 -5.69 13.94
N ALA A 253 -23.84 -5.58 13.19
CA ALA A 253 -23.81 -5.59 11.73
C ALA A 253 -23.06 -4.39 11.12
N LEU A 254 -23.10 -3.23 11.78
CA LEU A 254 -22.37 -2.03 11.34
C LEU A 254 -20.88 -2.15 11.64
N VAL A 255 -20.52 -2.63 12.84
CA VAL A 255 -19.11 -2.87 13.22
C VAL A 255 -18.49 -3.94 12.32
N ASP A 256 -19.25 -5.01 12.04
CA ASP A 256 -18.83 -6.09 11.16
C ASP A 256 -18.57 -5.61 9.72
N LYS A 257 -19.44 -4.72 9.23
CA LYS A 257 -19.26 -4.06 7.93
C LYS A 257 -18.02 -3.19 7.91
N ASP A 258 -17.81 -2.34 8.92
CA ASP A 258 -16.65 -1.45 9.00
C ASP A 258 -15.34 -2.26 9.03
N LEU A 259 -15.29 -3.32 9.84
CA LEU A 259 -14.14 -4.23 9.90
C LEU A 259 -13.91 -4.96 8.57
N SER A 260 -14.96 -5.39 7.87
CA SER A 260 -14.84 -6.01 6.55
C SER A 260 -14.27 -5.03 5.52
N ASP A 261 -14.81 -3.82 5.46
CA ASP A 261 -14.36 -2.76 4.55
C ASP A 261 -12.87 -2.42 4.77
N VAL A 262 -12.41 -2.40 6.02
CA VAL A 262 -11.00 -2.19 6.37
C VAL A 262 -10.13 -3.39 6.01
N ASN A 263 -10.59 -4.62 6.24
CA ASN A 263 -9.87 -5.84 5.85
C ASN A 263 -9.69 -5.92 4.32
N GLU A 264 -10.71 -5.55 3.55
CA GLU A 264 -10.64 -5.47 2.10
C GLU A 264 -9.61 -4.43 1.65
N LEU A 265 -9.62 -3.24 2.25
CA LEU A 265 -8.64 -2.20 1.96
C LEU A 265 -7.22 -2.63 2.36
N ARG A 266 -7.06 -3.27 3.52
CA ARG A 266 -5.79 -3.91 3.92
C ARG A 266 -5.29 -4.87 2.85
N ASN A 267 -6.15 -5.74 2.32
CA ASN A 267 -5.77 -6.68 1.27
C ASN A 267 -5.39 -5.97 -0.04
N VAL A 268 -6.00 -4.83 -0.35
CA VAL A 268 -5.57 -3.97 -1.46
C VAL A 268 -4.16 -3.43 -1.24
N VAL A 269 -3.87 -2.90 -0.04
CA VAL A 269 -2.56 -2.33 0.34
C VAL A 269 -1.47 -3.41 0.34
N PHE A 270 -1.68 -4.52 1.05
CA PHE A 270 -0.71 -5.61 1.21
C PHE A 270 -0.41 -6.35 -0.09
N HIS A 271 -1.36 -6.41 -1.02
CA HIS A 271 -1.19 -7.07 -2.31
C HIS A 271 -1.08 -6.10 -3.48
N PHE A 272 -0.92 -4.80 -3.22
CA PHE A 272 -0.77 -3.75 -4.23
C PHE A 272 -1.79 -3.84 -5.37
N ARG A 273 -3.05 -4.19 -5.05
CA ARG A 273 -4.06 -4.53 -6.08
C ARG A 273 -4.48 -3.33 -6.93
N ARG A 274 -4.35 -2.11 -6.40
CA ARG A 274 -4.60 -0.84 -7.07
C ARG A 274 -3.89 0.30 -6.32
N ALA A 275 -3.85 1.48 -6.93
CA ALA A 275 -3.43 2.70 -6.25
C ALA A 275 -4.31 3.00 -5.03
N ILE A 276 -3.69 3.56 -3.99
CA ILE A 276 -4.39 4.03 -2.78
C ILE A 276 -4.86 5.45 -3.04
N THR A 277 -6.13 5.72 -2.73
CA THR A 277 -6.74 7.03 -2.92
C THR A 277 -6.80 7.80 -1.60
N PRO A 278 -6.92 9.14 -1.63
CA PRO A 278 -7.16 9.93 -0.41
C PRO A 278 -8.40 9.46 0.37
N ARG A 279 -9.41 8.93 -0.32
CA ARG A 279 -10.62 8.36 0.31
C ARG A 279 -10.31 7.09 1.10
N ASP A 280 -9.34 6.30 0.66
CA ASP A 280 -8.93 5.08 1.35
C ASP A 280 -8.19 5.39 2.66
N THR A 281 -7.21 6.30 2.62
CA THR A 281 -6.49 6.72 3.82
C THR A 281 -7.42 7.43 4.80
N ASP A 282 -8.32 8.28 4.33
CA ASP A 282 -9.36 8.92 5.13
C ASP A 282 -10.33 7.91 5.77
N ARG A 283 -10.67 6.82 5.08
CA ARG A 283 -11.45 5.70 5.66
C ARG A 283 -10.71 5.04 6.81
N LEU A 284 -9.43 4.69 6.63
CA LEU A 284 -8.62 4.07 7.70
C LEU A 284 -8.48 5.01 8.90
N ARG A 285 -8.23 6.30 8.63
CA ARG A 285 -8.09 7.34 9.66
C ARG A 285 -9.34 7.49 10.51
N ARG A 286 -10.51 7.66 9.87
CA ARG A 286 -11.80 7.75 10.58
C ARG A 286 -12.10 6.50 11.39
N PHE A 287 -11.79 5.32 10.85
CA PHE A 287 -12.03 4.08 11.57
C PHE A 287 -11.13 3.96 12.81
N ARG A 288 -9.84 4.24 12.68
CA ARG A 288 -8.89 4.32 13.81
C ARG A 288 -9.38 5.30 14.90
N GLU A 289 -9.79 6.49 14.50
CA GLU A 289 -10.30 7.52 15.42
C GLU A 289 -11.56 7.06 16.14
N LYS A 290 -12.49 6.42 15.42
CA LYS A 290 -13.68 5.80 16.01
C LYS A 290 -13.32 4.75 17.06
N LEU A 291 -12.38 3.84 16.76
CA LEU A 291 -11.94 2.81 17.73
C LEU A 291 -11.34 3.43 18.99
N ARG A 292 -10.45 4.42 18.84
CA ARG A 292 -9.84 5.12 19.98
C ARG A 292 -10.88 5.87 20.82
N TYR A 293 -11.77 6.59 20.17
CA TYR A 293 -12.83 7.33 20.84
C TYR A 293 -13.79 6.41 21.62
N ASN A 294 -14.18 5.30 21.02
CA ASN A 294 -15.00 4.26 21.65
C ASN A 294 -14.33 3.69 22.90
N LEU A 295 -13.04 3.35 22.81
CA LEU A 295 -12.27 2.86 23.96
C LEU A 295 -12.14 3.92 25.07
N GLU A 296 -11.91 5.18 24.72
CA GLU A 296 -11.86 6.30 25.67
C GLU A 296 -13.21 6.55 26.38
N LEU A 297 -14.34 6.34 25.70
CA LEU A 297 -15.66 6.43 26.31
C LEU A 297 -15.90 5.26 27.27
N TYR A 298 -15.60 4.05 26.83
CA TYR A 298 -15.75 2.84 27.64
C TYR A 298 -14.96 2.93 28.95
N HIS A 299 -13.71 3.39 28.90
CA HIS A 299 -12.91 3.61 30.11
C HIS A 299 -13.51 4.66 31.05
N ARG A 300 -14.13 5.72 30.52
CA ARG A 300 -14.80 6.75 31.33
C ARG A 300 -16.04 6.21 32.02
N GLU A 301 -16.77 5.30 31.38
CA GLU A 301 -17.94 4.64 31.96
C GLU A 301 -17.53 3.67 33.06
N LEU A 302 -16.53 2.82 32.82
CA LEU A 302 -15.96 1.94 33.84
C LEU A 302 -15.48 2.69 35.09
N ALA A 303 -14.85 3.85 34.91
CA ALA A 303 -14.39 4.68 36.03
C ALA A 303 -15.55 5.24 36.86
N ARG A 304 -16.68 5.61 36.23
CA ARG A 304 -17.88 6.11 36.92
C ARG A 304 -18.55 5.01 37.72
N ASP A 305 -18.71 3.82 37.14
CA ASP A 305 -19.33 2.68 37.81
C ASP A 305 -18.49 2.22 39.01
N GLY A 306 -17.15 2.30 38.89
CA GLY A 306 -16.22 2.04 39.98
C GLY A 306 -16.33 3.04 41.15
N GLU A 307 -16.54 4.33 40.87
CA GLU A 307 -16.74 5.36 41.90
C GLU A 307 -18.11 5.24 42.60
N GLU A 308 -19.20 4.95 41.87
CA GLU A 308 -20.53 4.74 42.47
C GLU A 308 -20.58 3.50 43.38
N THR A 309 -19.85 2.43 43.03
CA THR A 309 -19.77 1.21 43.85
C THR A 309 -19.08 1.44 45.20
N ILE A 310 -18.14 2.39 45.27
CA ILE A 310 -17.44 2.75 46.51
C ILE A 310 -18.34 3.60 47.43
N ILE A 311 -19.26 4.40 46.88
CA ILE A 311 -20.16 5.28 47.66
C ILE A 311 -21.34 4.51 48.28
N LEU A 312 -21.72 3.35 47.72
CA LEU A 312 -22.85 2.54 48.18
C LEU A 312 -22.48 1.39 49.14
N SER A 313 -21.22 1.27 49.57
CA SER A 313 -20.85 0.37 50.67
C SER A 313 -21.30 0.99 52.01
N PRO A 314 -22.24 0.38 52.76
CA PRO A 314 -22.62 0.90 54.07
C PRO A 314 -21.44 0.68 55.03
N ALA A 315 -21.05 1.74 55.74
CA ALA A 315 -20.30 1.58 56.97
C ALA A 315 -21.11 0.67 57.92
N GLU A 316 -20.42 -0.34 58.47
CA GLU A 316 -20.86 -1.42 59.37
C GLU A 316 -22.11 -1.16 60.23
#